data_AF-A0A151IZ29-F1
#
_entry.id   AF-A0A151IZ29-F1
#
_cell.length_a   1.000
_cell.length_b   1.000
_cell.length_c   1.000
_cell.angle_alpha   90.00
_cell.angle_beta   90.00
_cell.angle_gamma   90.00
#
_symmetry.space_group_name_H-M   'P 1'
#
loop_
_entity.id
_entity.type
_entity.pdbx_description
1 polymer ?
#
loop_
_entity_poly.entity_id
_entity_poly.type
_entity_poly.pdbx_seq_one_letter_code
_entity_poly.pdbx_strand_id
1 'polypeptide(L)'
;NYIYFRFSRVTDEKVLENKLCNNIDPSQPLIFLIHGFTSYANSSTTRELAMQLKSDYTVFALDWSQGACTDGIPILKFAAYPSAVFNTREIGHRLANYTRTLIKECDVPIEKITYIGHSLGAHVSGFAAKYMQSGGFKIERIVAADPASPLFGINKCENRLCKSDAKYVEVLHTSDFGIQYEIGHADFYFNGGHIQPKCGINIIPCSHTRAVTYITDMCKNNCGFLGVSNSLSPYPDSNTTDCIIVNCNILQNNSMEGKYYVYVDKDKHCTQDTFNCKQ
;
A
#
# COMPACT_ATOMS: atom_id res chain seq x y z
N ASN A 1 -23.92 10.28 10.37
CA ASN A 1 -24.49 9.28 9.43
C ASN A 1 -24.03 9.60 8.02
N TYR A 2 -23.83 8.56 7.19
CA TYR A 2 -23.24 8.54 5.84
C TYR A 2 -21.70 8.44 5.82
N ILE A 3 -21.19 7.20 5.80
CA ILE A 3 -19.90 6.89 5.19
C ILE A 3 -20.23 6.15 3.90
N TYR A 4 -19.81 6.73 2.78
CA TYR A 4 -19.92 6.11 1.48
C TYR A 4 -18.71 5.22 1.28
N PHE A 5 -18.88 3.91 1.35
CA PHE A 5 -17.96 3.04 0.64
C PHE A 5 -18.23 3.23 -0.85
N ARG A 6 -17.42 4.05 -1.52
CA ARG A 6 -17.43 4.06 -2.98
C ARG A 6 -16.52 2.95 -3.45
N PHE A 7 -17.05 1.73 -3.49
CA PHE A 7 -16.38 0.62 -4.16
C PHE A 7 -16.32 0.93 -5.64
N SER A 8 -15.30 1.65 -6.08
CA SER A 8 -15.02 1.69 -7.50
C SER A 8 -14.55 0.28 -7.87
N ARG A 9 -15.49 -0.56 -8.32
CA ARG A 9 -15.20 -1.27 -9.56
C ARG A 9 -14.74 -0.20 -10.52
N VAL A 10 -13.76 -0.51 -11.33
CA VAL A 10 -13.20 0.40 -12.33
C VAL A 10 -14.25 1.00 -13.32
N THR A 11 -15.53 0.74 -13.09
CA THR A 11 -16.75 1.25 -13.71
C THR A 11 -17.64 2.09 -12.76
N ASP A 12 -17.13 3.02 -11.92
CA ASP A 12 -17.92 4.05 -11.18
C ASP A 12 -19.15 3.58 -10.33
N GLU A 13 -19.42 2.28 -10.20
CA GLU A 13 -20.62 1.71 -9.58
C GLU A 13 -20.50 1.68 -8.06
N LYS A 14 -21.49 2.25 -7.36
CA LYS A 14 -21.57 2.18 -5.89
C LYS A 14 -22.10 0.81 -5.47
N VAL A 15 -21.31 0.00 -4.76
CA VAL A 15 -21.81 -1.22 -4.12
C VAL A 15 -22.42 -0.85 -2.77
N LEU A 16 -23.75 -0.90 -2.69
CA LEU A 16 -24.50 -0.84 -1.43
C LEU A 16 -24.37 -2.19 -0.70
N GLU A 17 -24.34 -2.17 0.64
CA GLU A 17 -24.20 -3.37 1.50
C GLU A 17 -25.19 -4.51 1.16
N ASN A 18 -26.34 -4.20 0.54
CA ASN A 18 -27.40 -5.16 0.23
C ASN A 18 -27.26 -5.90 -1.13
N LYS A 19 -26.21 -5.65 -1.93
CA LYS A 19 -25.90 -6.40 -3.17
C LYS A 19 -24.49 -6.98 -3.18
N LEU A 20 -23.95 -7.20 -1.99
CA LEU A 20 -22.52 -7.34 -1.75
C LEU A 20 -21.86 -8.48 -2.54
N CYS A 21 -22.46 -9.67 -2.52
CA CYS A 21 -21.80 -10.89 -2.99
C CYS A 21 -22.07 -11.22 -4.47
N ASN A 22 -23.14 -10.70 -5.08
CA ASN A 22 -23.55 -11.04 -6.47
C ASN A 22 -22.48 -10.75 -7.54
N ASN A 23 -21.49 -9.96 -7.14
CA ASN A 23 -20.47 -9.39 -7.98
C ASN A 23 -19.09 -9.94 -7.58
N ILE A 24 -18.96 -10.66 -6.47
CA ILE A 24 -17.69 -11.13 -5.96
C ILE A 24 -17.49 -12.58 -6.39
N ASP A 25 -16.36 -12.85 -7.03
CA ASP A 25 -15.90 -14.21 -7.27
C ASP A 25 -14.96 -14.62 -6.11
N PRO A 26 -15.38 -15.50 -5.19
CA PRO A 26 -14.56 -15.90 -4.05
C PRO A 26 -13.33 -16.74 -4.46
N SER A 27 -13.30 -17.20 -5.71
CA SER A 27 -12.15 -17.89 -6.28
C SER A 27 -11.02 -16.92 -6.64
N GLN A 28 -11.31 -15.64 -6.89
CA GLN A 28 -10.32 -14.63 -7.26
C GLN A 28 -9.69 -13.97 -6.01
N PRO A 29 -8.36 -13.73 -6.00
CA PRO A 29 -7.72 -12.91 -4.98
C PRO A 29 -8.28 -11.49 -4.94
N LEU A 30 -8.33 -10.89 -3.75
CA LEU A 30 -9.04 -9.65 -3.48
C LEU A 30 -8.12 -8.61 -2.85
N ILE A 31 -8.06 -7.44 -3.46
CA ILE A 31 -7.19 -6.34 -3.05
C ILE A 31 -8.04 -5.13 -2.65
N PHE A 32 -7.79 -4.59 -1.46
CA PHE A 32 -8.22 -3.24 -1.10
C PHE A 32 -7.11 -2.24 -1.36
N LEU A 33 -7.41 -1.15 -2.06
CA LEU A 33 -6.55 0.02 -2.22
C LEU A 33 -7.04 1.13 -1.28
N ILE A 34 -6.16 1.60 -0.40
CA ILE A 34 -6.50 2.60 0.61
C ILE A 34 -5.61 3.83 0.40
N HIS A 35 -6.23 4.93 -0.02
CA HIS A 35 -5.53 6.20 -0.24
C HIS A 35 -5.15 6.90 1.08
N GLY A 36 -4.33 7.94 0.99
CA GLY A 36 -3.86 8.74 2.11
C GLY A 36 -4.55 10.10 2.28
N PHE A 37 -3.86 10.98 3.01
CA PHE A 37 -4.25 12.35 3.29
C PHE A 37 -4.52 13.16 2.00
N THR A 38 -5.61 13.93 1.98
CA THR A 38 -6.02 14.79 0.87
C THR A 38 -6.20 14.10 -0.49
N SER A 39 -6.32 12.76 -0.49
CA SER A 39 -6.52 11.92 -1.67
C SER A 39 -7.90 11.26 -1.63
N TYR A 40 -8.24 10.54 -2.70
CA TYR A 40 -9.54 9.89 -2.89
C TYR A 40 -9.39 8.63 -3.75
N ALA A 41 -10.40 7.76 -3.72
CA ALA A 41 -10.35 6.44 -4.37
C ALA A 41 -10.12 6.51 -5.89
N ASN A 42 -10.69 7.52 -6.56
CA ASN A 42 -10.56 7.70 -8.01
C ASN A 42 -9.43 8.67 -8.42
N SER A 43 -8.46 8.93 -7.54
CA SER A 43 -7.27 9.70 -7.92
C SER A 43 -6.51 8.97 -9.03
N SER A 44 -5.77 9.71 -9.88
CA SER A 44 -5.06 9.12 -11.03
C SER A 44 -4.17 7.95 -10.60
N THR A 45 -3.39 8.12 -9.54
CA THR A 45 -2.47 7.10 -9.02
C THR A 45 -3.20 5.85 -8.53
N THR A 46 -4.26 6.00 -7.72
CA THR A 46 -5.04 4.85 -7.24
C THR A 46 -5.75 4.14 -8.39
N ARG A 47 -6.30 4.91 -9.34
CA ARG A 47 -7.01 4.36 -10.51
C ARG A 47 -6.07 3.61 -11.44
N GLU A 48 -4.87 4.11 -11.68
CA GLU A 48 -3.86 3.43 -12.50
C GLU A 48 -3.45 2.09 -11.89
N LEU A 49 -3.20 2.05 -10.58
CA LEU A 49 -2.94 0.79 -9.88
C LEU A 49 -4.13 -0.17 -9.96
N ALA A 50 -5.35 0.31 -9.72
CA ALA A 50 -6.55 -0.51 -9.82
C ALA A 50 -6.74 -1.09 -11.23
N MET A 51 -6.51 -0.27 -12.26
CA MET A 51 -6.57 -0.67 -13.66
C MET A 51 -5.52 -1.73 -14.00
N GLN A 52 -4.33 -1.65 -13.41
CA GLN A 52 -3.27 -2.61 -13.62
C GLN A 52 -3.57 -3.97 -12.95
N LEU A 53 -4.25 -3.96 -11.80
CA LEU A 53 -4.51 -5.17 -11.02
C LEU A 53 -5.82 -5.89 -11.37
N LYS A 54 -6.79 -5.21 -12.01
CA LYS A 54 -8.14 -5.75 -12.22
C LYS A 54 -8.23 -7.01 -13.09
N SER A 55 -7.18 -7.33 -13.87
CA SER A 55 -7.14 -8.56 -14.68
C SER A 55 -7.02 -9.80 -13.82
N ASP A 56 -6.27 -9.71 -12.72
CA ASP A 56 -5.86 -10.85 -11.91
C ASP A 56 -6.55 -10.84 -10.54
N TYR A 57 -7.03 -9.68 -10.09
CA TYR A 57 -7.62 -9.46 -8.78
C TYR A 57 -9.01 -8.82 -8.85
N THR A 58 -9.88 -9.16 -7.89
CA THR A 58 -11.01 -8.30 -7.53
C THR A 58 -10.47 -7.11 -6.74
N VAL A 59 -10.56 -5.90 -7.29
CA VAL A 59 -9.99 -4.69 -6.69
C VAL A 59 -11.08 -3.78 -6.13
N PHE A 60 -10.93 -3.38 -4.88
CA PHE A 60 -11.75 -2.37 -4.22
C PHE A 60 -10.91 -1.15 -3.84
N ALA A 61 -11.24 0.02 -4.39
CA ALA A 61 -10.68 1.28 -3.89
C ALA A 61 -11.56 1.82 -2.75
N LEU A 62 -11.00 1.94 -1.54
CA LEU A 62 -11.70 2.50 -0.37
C LEU A 62 -11.67 4.03 -0.43
N ASP A 63 -12.83 4.64 -0.63
CA ASP A 63 -12.98 6.10 -0.55
C ASP A 63 -13.29 6.55 0.88
N TRP A 64 -12.35 7.25 1.48
CA TRP A 64 -12.54 7.94 2.76
C TRP A 64 -12.14 9.42 2.66
N SER A 65 -12.26 10.00 1.46
CA SER A 65 -11.85 11.37 1.11
C SER A 65 -12.32 12.45 2.09
N GLN A 66 -13.54 12.31 2.63
CA GLN A 66 -14.08 13.18 3.67
C GLN A 66 -13.26 13.11 4.97
N GLY A 67 -12.97 11.89 5.45
CA GLY A 67 -12.14 11.66 6.63
C GLY A 67 -10.65 11.95 6.39
N ALA A 68 -10.21 11.88 5.13
CA ALA A 68 -8.86 12.21 4.69
C ALA A 68 -8.64 13.72 4.46
N CYS A 69 -9.66 14.56 4.73
CA CYS A 69 -9.61 16.02 4.58
C CYS A 69 -9.28 16.47 3.14
N THR A 70 -9.85 15.80 2.14
CA THR A 70 -9.68 16.12 0.72
C THR A 70 -10.33 17.45 0.36
N ASP A 71 -11.53 17.67 0.89
CA ASP A 71 -12.29 18.90 0.69
C ASP A 71 -11.85 19.99 1.66
N GLY A 72 -11.89 21.24 1.24
CA GLY A 72 -11.53 22.40 2.06
C GLY A 72 -10.58 23.38 1.38
N ILE A 73 -10.28 24.47 2.07
CA ILE A 73 -9.41 25.55 1.56
C ILE A 73 -7.96 25.02 1.49
N PRO A 74 -7.28 25.06 0.32
CA PRO A 74 -5.93 24.49 0.15
C PRO A 74 -4.90 24.94 1.20
N ILE A 75 -4.94 26.21 1.62
CA ILE A 75 -4.02 26.78 2.62
C ILE A 75 -4.22 26.20 4.03
N LEU A 76 -5.41 25.65 4.32
CA LEU A 76 -5.75 25.07 5.63
C LEU A 76 -5.63 23.54 5.65
N LYS A 77 -5.33 22.89 4.52
CA LYS A 77 -5.26 21.42 4.45
C LYS A 77 -4.28 20.88 5.46
N PHE A 78 -3.07 21.43 5.57
CA PHE A 78 -2.07 21.00 6.56
C PHE A 78 -2.58 21.06 8.01
N ALA A 79 -3.39 22.05 8.36
CA ALA A 79 -3.97 22.16 9.71
C ALA A 79 -4.97 21.03 10.01
N ALA A 80 -5.55 20.41 8.99
CA ALA A 80 -6.47 19.28 9.12
C ALA A 80 -5.76 17.91 9.24
N TYR A 81 -4.43 17.84 9.11
CA TYR A 81 -3.69 16.58 9.18
C TYR A 81 -3.92 15.79 10.49
N PRO A 82 -3.91 16.40 11.69
CA PRO A 82 -4.21 15.68 12.92
C PRO A 82 -5.62 15.05 12.93
N SER A 83 -6.61 15.71 12.31
CA SER A 83 -7.96 15.15 12.16
C SER A 83 -7.97 13.93 11.24
N ALA A 84 -7.27 14.00 10.10
CA ALA A 84 -7.14 12.86 9.21
C ALA A 84 -6.41 11.67 9.87
N VAL A 85 -5.36 11.94 10.66
CA VAL A 85 -4.66 10.94 11.48
C VAL A 85 -5.64 10.28 12.46
N PHE A 86 -6.42 11.06 13.20
CA PHE A 86 -7.41 10.54 14.15
C PHE A 86 -8.44 9.64 13.46
N ASN A 87 -8.90 10.04 12.28
CA ASN A 87 -9.90 9.29 11.52
C ASN A 87 -9.42 7.92 11.03
N THR A 88 -8.10 7.70 10.88
CA THR A 88 -7.55 6.43 10.37
C THR A 88 -8.01 5.21 11.17
N ARG A 89 -8.18 5.33 12.49
CA ARG A 89 -8.63 4.25 13.36
C ARG A 89 -10.07 3.84 13.08
N GLU A 90 -10.97 4.82 12.95
CA GLU A 90 -12.38 4.58 12.64
C GLU A 90 -12.57 4.04 11.21
N ILE A 91 -11.82 4.55 10.23
CA ILE A 91 -11.82 4.00 8.86
C ILE A 91 -11.30 2.57 8.85
N GLY A 92 -10.25 2.26 9.63
CA GLY A 92 -9.75 0.90 9.79
C GLY A 92 -10.79 -0.05 10.39
N HIS A 93 -11.52 0.39 11.42
CA HIS A 93 -12.62 -0.39 12.01
C HIS A 93 -13.71 -0.72 10.98
N ARG A 94 -14.08 0.25 10.15
CA ARG A 94 -15.08 0.07 9.08
C ARG A 94 -14.61 -0.88 8.00
N LEU A 95 -13.37 -0.74 7.54
CA LEU A 95 -12.76 -1.67 6.61
C LEU A 95 -12.77 -3.10 7.17
N ALA A 96 -12.41 -3.28 8.45
CA ALA A 96 -12.45 -4.60 9.10
C ALA A 96 -13.85 -5.21 9.13
N ASN A 97 -14.89 -4.40 9.44
CA ASN A 97 -16.26 -4.90 9.42
C ASN A 97 -16.68 -5.32 8.01
N TYR A 98 -16.36 -4.52 6.99
CA TYR A 98 -16.64 -4.87 5.61
C TYR A 98 -15.91 -6.16 5.18
N THR A 99 -14.63 -6.30 5.52
CA THR A 99 -13.85 -7.52 5.25
C THR A 99 -14.46 -8.75 5.94
N ARG A 100 -14.95 -8.62 7.17
CA ARG A 100 -15.67 -9.72 7.85
C ARG A 100 -16.95 -10.10 7.11
N THR A 101 -17.68 -9.13 6.58
CA THR A 101 -18.87 -9.40 5.76
C THR A 101 -18.51 -10.18 4.51
N LEU A 102 -17.43 -9.80 3.80
CA LEU A 102 -16.94 -10.57 2.65
C LEU A 102 -16.60 -12.02 2.98
N ILE A 103 -15.96 -12.24 4.13
CA ILE A 103 -15.59 -13.59 4.58
C ILE A 103 -16.83 -14.41 4.96
N LYS A 104 -17.76 -13.82 5.69
CA LYS A 104 -18.90 -14.55 6.30
C LYS A 104 -20.10 -14.71 5.37
N GLU A 105 -20.34 -13.73 4.50
CA GLU A 105 -21.54 -13.68 3.66
C GLU A 105 -21.24 -13.95 2.18
N CYS A 106 -20.01 -13.69 1.74
CA CYS A 106 -19.58 -13.89 0.35
C CYS A 106 -18.54 -15.01 0.19
N ASP A 107 -18.28 -15.80 1.23
CA ASP A 107 -17.35 -16.93 1.24
C ASP A 107 -15.92 -16.61 0.74
N VAL A 108 -15.48 -15.34 0.85
CA VAL A 108 -14.12 -14.95 0.45
C VAL A 108 -13.11 -15.51 1.46
N PRO A 109 -12.17 -16.38 1.03
CA PRO A 109 -11.13 -16.89 1.93
C PRO A 109 -10.23 -15.76 2.43
N ILE A 110 -9.90 -15.75 3.72
CA ILE A 110 -9.06 -14.70 4.30
C ILE A 110 -7.64 -14.67 3.71
N GLU A 111 -7.14 -15.83 3.30
CA GLU A 111 -5.84 -16.03 2.64
C GLU A 111 -5.76 -15.32 1.28
N LYS A 112 -6.89 -14.92 0.72
CA LYS A 112 -6.98 -14.21 -0.56
C LYS A 112 -7.09 -12.70 -0.41
N ILE A 113 -7.15 -12.18 0.81
CA ILE A 113 -7.39 -10.75 1.07
C ILE A 113 -6.07 -10.04 1.34
N THR A 114 -5.77 -9.04 0.51
CA THR A 114 -4.60 -8.16 0.65
C THR A 114 -5.04 -6.71 0.81
N TYR A 115 -4.38 -5.98 1.70
CA TYR A 115 -4.52 -4.52 1.81
C TYR A 115 -3.30 -3.82 1.22
N ILE A 116 -3.53 -2.84 0.36
CA ILE A 116 -2.49 -1.93 -0.15
C ILE A 116 -2.82 -0.53 0.33
N GLY A 117 -2.05 -0.02 1.29
CA GLY A 117 -2.29 1.27 1.92
C GLY A 117 -1.18 2.26 1.62
N HIS A 118 -1.53 3.46 1.14
CA HIS A 118 -0.59 4.54 0.91
C HIS A 118 -0.66 5.59 2.01
N SER A 119 0.49 6.08 2.52
CA SER A 119 0.53 7.19 3.48
C SER A 119 -0.31 6.88 4.74
N LEU A 120 -1.29 7.72 5.10
CA LEU A 120 -2.27 7.44 6.16
C LEU A 120 -3.08 6.15 5.92
N GLY A 121 -3.29 5.76 4.66
CA GLY A 121 -3.95 4.52 4.28
C GLY A 121 -3.18 3.25 4.69
N ALA A 122 -1.86 3.33 4.85
CA ALA A 122 -1.06 2.25 5.42
C ALA A 122 -1.46 1.98 6.89
N HIS A 123 -1.71 3.05 7.65
CA HIS A 123 -2.17 2.93 9.05
C HIS A 123 -3.63 2.52 9.15
N VAL A 124 -4.50 2.97 8.23
CA VAL A 124 -5.86 2.42 8.08
C VAL A 124 -5.80 0.90 7.90
N SER A 125 -4.89 0.41 7.04
CA SER A 125 -4.70 -1.03 6.79
C SER A 125 -4.25 -1.76 8.06
N GLY A 126 -3.28 -1.21 8.80
CA GLY A 126 -2.82 -1.76 10.08
C GLY A 126 -3.93 -1.80 11.14
N PHE A 127 -4.69 -0.71 11.30
CA PHE A 127 -5.84 -0.69 12.21
C PHE A 127 -6.92 -1.70 11.82
N ALA A 128 -7.26 -1.77 10.53
CA ALA A 128 -8.22 -2.76 10.03
C ALA A 128 -7.77 -4.18 10.38
N ALA A 129 -6.50 -4.51 10.16
CA ALA A 129 -5.97 -5.83 10.48
C ALA A 129 -5.96 -6.13 11.99
N LYS A 130 -5.66 -5.15 12.85
CA LYS A 130 -5.82 -5.30 14.32
C LYS A 130 -7.26 -5.58 14.73
N TYR A 131 -8.23 -4.90 14.11
CA TYR A 131 -9.65 -5.20 14.33
C TYR A 131 -10.01 -6.59 13.79
N MET A 132 -9.46 -7.04 12.66
CA MET A 132 -9.66 -8.42 12.21
C MET A 132 -9.16 -9.44 13.26
N GLN A 133 -7.99 -9.20 13.84
CA GLN A 133 -7.40 -10.07 14.87
C GLN A 133 -8.28 -10.19 16.12
N SER A 134 -8.89 -9.09 16.57
CA SER A 134 -9.84 -9.16 17.71
C SER A 134 -11.10 -9.98 17.40
N GLY A 135 -11.40 -10.22 16.13
CA GLY A 135 -12.46 -11.12 15.66
C GLY A 135 -11.99 -12.53 15.32
N GLY A 136 -10.75 -12.91 15.65
CA GLY A 136 -10.19 -14.24 15.36
C GLY A 136 -9.61 -14.41 13.96
N PHE A 137 -9.44 -13.33 13.20
CA PHE A 137 -8.98 -13.35 11.81
C PHE A 137 -7.59 -12.75 11.66
N LYS A 138 -6.73 -13.34 10.84
CA LYS A 138 -5.42 -12.78 10.50
C LYS A 138 -5.35 -12.49 9.00
N ILE A 139 -5.26 -11.20 8.64
CA ILE A 139 -5.09 -10.77 7.24
C ILE A 139 -3.83 -11.41 6.68
N GLU A 140 -3.90 -11.89 5.44
CA GLU A 140 -2.78 -12.55 4.77
C GLU A 140 -1.63 -11.55 4.58
N ARG A 141 -1.91 -10.44 3.90
CA ARG A 141 -0.87 -9.50 3.46
C ARG A 141 -1.27 -8.04 3.58
N ILE A 142 -0.31 -7.22 3.99
CA ILE A 142 -0.38 -5.76 3.86
C ILE A 142 0.84 -5.29 3.06
N VAL A 143 0.60 -4.56 1.98
CA VAL A 143 1.62 -3.78 1.26
C VAL A 143 1.46 -2.32 1.63
N ALA A 144 2.48 -1.77 2.26
CA ALA A 144 2.46 -0.44 2.85
C ALA A 144 3.32 0.52 2.02
N ALA A 145 2.67 1.34 1.20
CA ALA A 145 3.30 2.31 0.33
C ALA A 145 3.58 3.61 1.11
N ASP A 146 4.84 3.83 1.48
CA ASP A 146 5.36 5.00 2.20
C ASP A 146 4.52 5.41 3.43
N PRO A 147 4.46 4.59 4.49
CA PRO A 147 3.58 4.81 5.64
C PRO A 147 3.90 6.12 6.34
N ALA A 148 2.90 6.99 6.55
CA ALA A 148 3.14 8.35 7.03
C ALA A 148 3.81 8.40 8.41
N SER A 149 4.89 9.18 8.54
CA SER A 149 5.62 9.35 9.81
C SER A 149 4.98 10.37 10.77
N PRO A 150 4.51 11.56 10.32
CA PRO A 150 4.01 12.56 11.26
C PRO A 150 2.81 12.02 12.07
N LEU A 151 2.91 12.12 13.40
CA LEU A 151 1.96 11.60 14.39
C LEU A 151 1.84 10.05 14.48
N PHE A 152 2.71 9.31 13.79
CA PHE A 152 2.78 7.83 13.87
C PHE A 152 4.18 7.29 14.15
N GLY A 153 5.24 7.95 13.68
CA GLY A 153 6.61 7.44 13.67
C GLY A 153 7.21 7.16 15.05
N ILE A 154 6.65 7.69 16.13
CA ILE A 154 7.08 7.37 17.51
C ILE A 154 6.07 6.51 18.27
N ASN A 155 4.94 6.17 17.63
CA ASN A 155 3.88 5.42 18.27
C ASN A 155 4.28 3.95 18.41
N LYS A 156 3.76 3.34 19.47
CA LYS A 156 3.83 1.89 19.66
C LYS A 156 2.97 1.16 18.63
N CYS A 157 3.26 -0.13 18.46
CA CYS A 157 2.60 -1.02 17.51
C CYS A 157 1.07 -0.91 17.54
N GLU A 158 0.42 -0.72 18.71
CA GLU A 158 -1.05 -0.63 18.84
C GLU A 158 -1.67 0.62 18.20
N ASN A 159 -0.84 1.63 17.92
CA ASN A 159 -1.24 2.96 17.46
C ASN A 159 -0.63 3.35 16.10
N ARG A 160 -0.22 2.35 15.31
CA ARG A 160 0.24 2.50 13.91
C ARG A 160 0.18 1.15 13.18
N LEU A 161 0.56 1.16 11.91
CA LEU A 161 0.90 -0.07 11.17
C LEU A 161 2.13 -0.72 11.81
N CYS A 162 2.13 -2.05 11.88
CA CYS A 162 3.16 -2.84 12.53
C CYS A 162 3.32 -4.22 11.89
N LYS A 163 4.53 -4.81 11.97
CA LYS A 163 4.87 -6.13 11.44
C LYS A 163 3.85 -7.21 11.83
N SER A 164 3.34 -7.18 13.06
CA SER A 164 2.40 -8.16 13.57
C SER A 164 0.95 -7.99 13.10
N ASP A 165 0.62 -7.05 12.22
CA ASP A 165 -0.76 -6.76 11.81
C ASP A 165 -1.33 -7.81 10.84
N ALA A 166 -0.49 -8.35 9.96
CA ALA A 166 -0.85 -9.41 9.00
C ALA A 166 0.09 -10.61 9.15
N LYS A 167 -0.16 -11.70 8.41
CA LYS A 167 0.82 -12.79 8.32
C LYS A 167 2.10 -12.31 7.66
N TYR A 168 1.98 -11.38 6.71
CA TYR A 168 3.12 -10.75 6.07
C TYR A 168 2.86 -9.26 5.78
N VAL A 169 3.88 -8.42 6.00
CA VAL A 169 3.79 -6.96 5.87
C VAL A 169 5.01 -6.50 5.10
N GLU A 170 4.81 -5.91 3.93
CA GLU A 170 5.87 -5.31 3.12
C GLU A 170 5.75 -3.81 3.16
N VAL A 171 6.88 -3.12 3.24
CA VAL A 171 6.90 -1.66 3.34
C VAL A 171 7.81 -1.10 2.25
N LEU A 172 7.28 -0.17 1.47
CA LEU A 172 8.05 0.59 0.49
C LEU A 172 8.31 1.98 1.06
N HIS A 173 9.57 2.30 1.31
CA HIS A 173 10.01 3.61 1.79
C HIS A 173 10.54 4.42 0.61
N THR A 174 9.99 5.61 0.40
CA THR A 174 10.27 6.44 -0.79
C THR A 174 10.44 7.92 -0.49
N SER A 175 9.97 8.43 0.66
CA SER A 175 10.12 9.84 1.01
C SER A 175 10.27 10.14 2.50
N ASP A 176 10.73 11.36 2.81
CA ASP A 176 10.80 11.89 4.19
C ASP A 176 9.44 12.10 4.86
N PHE A 177 8.32 11.96 4.13
CA PHE A 177 7.00 11.88 4.75
C PHE A 177 6.71 10.49 5.32
N GLY A 178 7.42 9.47 4.87
CA GLY A 178 7.34 8.09 5.33
C GLY A 178 8.13 7.82 6.61
N ILE A 179 7.74 6.78 7.35
CA ILE A 179 8.52 6.25 8.49
C ILE A 179 9.88 5.76 7.98
N GLN A 180 10.98 6.15 8.63
CA GLN A 180 12.35 5.90 8.12
C GLN A 180 13.03 4.66 8.72
N TYR A 181 12.29 3.81 9.42
CA TYR A 181 12.81 2.61 10.07
C TYR A 181 11.89 1.41 9.83
N GLU A 182 12.39 0.21 10.09
CA GLU A 182 11.71 -1.04 9.76
C GLU A 182 10.40 -1.20 10.55
N ILE A 183 9.31 -1.42 9.85
CA ILE A 183 8.00 -1.71 10.46
C ILE A 183 7.29 -2.91 9.86
N GLY A 184 7.91 -3.59 8.89
CA GLY A 184 7.37 -4.77 8.20
C GLY A 184 8.14 -6.05 8.49
N HIS A 185 7.77 -7.10 7.75
CA HIS A 185 8.58 -8.30 7.56
C HIS A 185 9.71 -8.04 6.56
N ALA A 186 9.41 -7.30 5.48
CA ALA A 186 10.37 -6.78 4.53
C ALA A 186 10.18 -5.27 4.35
N ASP A 187 11.29 -4.53 4.38
CA ASP A 187 11.32 -3.08 4.26
C ASP A 187 12.26 -2.68 3.11
N PHE A 188 11.69 -2.08 2.06
CA PHE A 188 12.35 -1.72 0.82
C PHE A 188 12.58 -0.21 0.74
N TYR A 189 13.83 0.22 0.81
CA TYR A 189 14.23 1.63 0.79
C TYR A 189 14.63 2.05 -0.63
N PHE A 190 13.65 2.54 -1.39
CA PHE A 190 13.86 3.01 -2.76
C PHE A 190 14.69 4.29 -2.75
N ASN A 191 15.87 4.26 -3.35
CA ASN A 191 16.86 5.34 -3.31
C ASN A 191 17.09 5.88 -1.88
N GLY A 192 17.19 4.95 -0.92
CA GLY A 192 17.38 5.28 0.49
C GLY A 192 16.10 5.71 1.23
N GLY A 193 14.96 5.86 0.55
CA GLY A 193 13.70 6.26 1.17
C GLY A 193 13.45 7.77 1.27
N HIS A 194 14.15 8.58 0.48
CA HIS A 194 14.12 10.05 0.59
C HIS A 194 13.61 10.76 -0.66
N ILE A 195 14.35 10.66 -1.76
CA ILE A 195 14.10 11.44 -2.98
C ILE A 195 14.05 10.49 -4.17
N GLN A 196 12.95 10.56 -4.90
CA GLN A 196 12.72 9.75 -6.07
C GLN A 196 12.97 10.54 -7.38
N PRO A 197 13.43 9.86 -8.44
CA PRO A 197 13.68 10.49 -9.72
C PRO A 197 12.39 11.04 -10.36
N LYS A 198 12.58 12.02 -11.26
CA LYS A 198 11.51 12.72 -12.02
C LYS A 198 10.45 13.38 -11.13
N CYS A 199 10.82 13.88 -9.95
CA CYS A 199 9.93 14.62 -9.05
C CYS A 199 9.96 16.15 -9.19
N GLY A 200 10.85 16.69 -10.04
CA GLY A 200 10.91 18.12 -10.33
C GLY A 200 11.03 18.97 -9.05
N ILE A 201 10.23 20.04 -8.97
CA ILE A 201 10.22 20.95 -7.81
C ILE A 201 9.39 20.43 -6.62
N ASN A 202 8.47 19.49 -6.84
CA ASN A 202 7.59 18.94 -5.81
C ASN A 202 8.23 17.71 -5.15
N ILE A 203 9.48 17.85 -4.70
CA ILE A 203 10.39 16.75 -4.37
C ILE A 203 9.75 15.74 -3.41
N ILE A 204 9.35 16.18 -2.20
CA ILE A 204 8.86 15.27 -1.16
C ILE A 204 7.45 14.73 -1.46
N PRO A 205 6.42 15.55 -1.83
CA PRO A 205 5.10 15.02 -2.16
C PRO A 205 5.08 14.06 -3.36
N CYS A 206 5.89 14.33 -4.39
CA CYS A 206 6.04 13.41 -5.51
C CYS A 206 6.73 12.12 -5.07
N SER A 207 7.83 12.22 -4.33
CA SER A 207 8.56 11.05 -3.80
C SER A 207 7.64 10.18 -2.95
N HIS A 208 6.76 10.80 -2.16
CA HIS A 208 5.75 10.10 -1.35
C HIS A 208 4.76 9.31 -2.20
N THR A 209 4.34 9.86 -3.34
CA THR A 209 3.39 9.20 -4.26
C THR A 209 4.06 8.10 -5.10
N ARG A 210 5.38 8.17 -5.29
CA ARG A 210 6.14 7.19 -6.08
C ARG A 210 6.05 5.78 -5.54
N ALA A 211 5.83 5.56 -4.23
CA ALA A 211 5.60 4.22 -3.71
C ALA A 211 4.44 3.49 -4.41
N VAL A 212 3.32 4.19 -4.70
CA VAL A 212 2.18 3.60 -5.41
C VAL A 212 2.49 3.44 -6.91
N THR A 213 3.20 4.42 -7.50
CA THR A 213 3.66 4.31 -8.89
C THR A 213 4.58 3.12 -9.09
N TYR A 214 5.52 2.86 -8.17
CA TYR A 214 6.42 1.72 -8.27
C TYR A 214 5.67 0.40 -8.17
N ILE A 215 4.67 0.26 -7.27
CA ILE A 215 3.82 -0.94 -7.24
C ILE A 215 3.11 -1.12 -8.59
N THR A 216 2.59 -0.04 -9.17
CA THR A 216 1.94 -0.07 -10.49
C THR A 216 2.91 -0.51 -11.58
N ASP A 217 4.12 0.07 -11.59
CA ASP A 217 5.17 -0.22 -12.55
C ASP A 217 5.63 -1.68 -12.44
N MET A 218 5.86 -2.21 -11.23
CA MET A 218 6.24 -3.61 -11.01
C MET A 218 5.24 -4.59 -11.63
N CYS A 219 3.95 -4.26 -11.53
CA CYS A 219 2.87 -5.06 -12.08
C CYS A 219 2.61 -4.81 -13.57
N LYS A 220 3.32 -3.85 -14.17
CA LYS A 220 3.25 -3.50 -15.59
C LYS A 220 4.51 -4.02 -16.32
N ASN A 221 4.32 -4.90 -17.30
CA ASN A 221 5.38 -5.36 -18.22
C ASN A 221 6.57 -6.11 -17.57
N ASN A 222 6.32 -6.94 -16.55
CA ASN A 222 7.34 -7.79 -15.90
C ASN A 222 8.58 -7.00 -15.42
N CYS A 223 8.30 -5.85 -14.83
CA CYS A 223 9.25 -4.84 -14.39
C CYS A 223 9.74 -5.16 -12.97
N GLY A 224 11.05 -5.10 -12.75
CA GLY A 224 11.68 -5.37 -11.46
C GLY A 224 12.66 -4.29 -11.03
N PHE A 225 12.77 -4.06 -9.73
CA PHE A 225 13.74 -3.14 -9.13
C PHE A 225 14.82 -3.92 -8.41
N LEU A 226 16.08 -3.65 -8.74
CA LEU A 226 17.20 -4.31 -8.08
C LEU A 226 17.40 -3.73 -6.69
N GLY A 227 17.67 -4.61 -5.73
CA GLY A 227 18.02 -4.21 -4.37
C GLY A 227 19.11 -5.07 -3.75
N VAL A 228 19.64 -4.59 -2.64
CA VAL A 228 20.73 -5.20 -1.87
C VAL A 228 20.46 -5.10 -0.38
N SER A 229 21.02 -6.00 0.42
CA SER A 229 20.89 -5.99 1.89
C SER A 229 21.74 -4.90 2.56
N ASN A 230 22.83 -4.45 1.93
CA ASN A 230 23.77 -3.47 2.47
C ASN A 230 23.72 -2.14 1.69
N SER A 231 23.44 -1.03 2.37
CA SER A 231 23.31 0.32 1.78
C SER A 231 24.56 0.84 1.12
N LEU A 232 25.74 0.36 1.52
CA LEU A 232 27.02 0.78 0.96
C LEU A 232 27.34 0.07 -0.37
N SER A 233 26.53 -0.91 -0.75
CA SER A 233 26.76 -1.63 -2.01
C SER A 233 26.50 -0.71 -3.20
N PRO A 234 27.27 -0.83 -4.28
CA PRO A 234 26.96 -0.14 -5.52
C PRO A 234 25.69 -0.71 -6.17
N TYR A 235 25.23 -0.07 -7.23
CA TYR A 235 24.17 -0.62 -8.08
C TYR A 235 24.57 -2.04 -8.56
N PRO A 236 23.70 -3.05 -8.46
CA PRO A 236 24.03 -4.41 -8.85
C PRO A 236 24.43 -4.54 -10.32
N ASP A 237 25.54 -5.23 -10.57
CA ASP A 237 26.03 -5.60 -11.90
C ASP A 237 25.95 -7.12 -12.13
N SER A 238 26.45 -7.61 -13.26
CA SER A 238 26.44 -9.04 -13.60
C SER A 238 27.21 -9.93 -12.61
N ASN A 239 28.07 -9.35 -11.78
CA ASN A 239 28.88 -10.06 -10.79
C ASN A 239 28.25 -10.00 -9.39
N THR A 240 27.17 -9.25 -9.21
CA THR A 240 26.52 -9.09 -7.91
C THR A 240 25.69 -10.34 -7.60
N THR A 241 26.07 -11.06 -6.53
CA THR A 241 25.43 -12.33 -6.14
C THR A 241 24.48 -12.21 -4.96
N ASP A 242 24.55 -11.11 -4.19
CA ASP A 242 23.64 -10.84 -3.05
C ASP A 242 22.69 -9.67 -3.37
N CYS A 243 21.95 -9.83 -4.46
CA CYS A 243 20.92 -8.89 -4.87
C CYS A 243 19.53 -9.56 -4.85
N ILE A 244 18.51 -8.72 -4.73
CA ILE A 244 17.11 -9.07 -4.88
C ILE A 244 16.48 -8.34 -6.06
N ILE A 245 15.38 -8.86 -6.57
CA ILE A 245 14.50 -8.15 -7.50
C ILE A 245 13.14 -7.96 -6.84
N VAL A 246 12.76 -6.70 -6.61
CA VAL A 246 11.42 -6.34 -6.15
C VAL A 246 10.53 -6.15 -7.38
N ASN A 247 9.55 -7.02 -7.56
CA ASN A 247 8.62 -7.02 -8.70
C ASN A 247 7.18 -7.28 -8.20
N CYS A 248 6.23 -7.55 -9.11
CA CYS A 248 4.82 -7.73 -8.71
C CYS A 248 4.58 -8.95 -7.80
N ASN A 249 5.57 -9.82 -7.57
CA ASN A 249 5.49 -10.93 -6.61
C ASN A 249 5.33 -10.44 -5.17
N ILE A 250 5.52 -9.14 -4.89
CA ILE A 250 5.08 -8.53 -3.61
C ILE A 250 3.58 -8.73 -3.35
N LEU A 251 2.77 -9.00 -4.38
CA LEU A 251 1.34 -9.34 -4.23
C LEU A 251 1.08 -10.85 -4.15
N GLN A 252 2.13 -11.67 -4.15
CA GLN A 252 2.08 -13.14 -4.12
C GLN A 252 2.89 -13.66 -2.92
N ASN A 253 3.11 -14.98 -2.80
CA ASN A 253 3.83 -15.60 -1.68
C ASN A 253 5.34 -15.29 -1.69
N ASN A 254 5.71 -14.01 -1.53
CA ASN A 254 7.08 -13.63 -1.31
C ASN A 254 7.50 -13.94 0.14
N SER A 255 8.76 -14.40 0.29
CA SER A 255 9.37 -14.88 1.52
C SER A 255 10.58 -14.05 1.95
N MET A 256 10.79 -12.87 1.34
CA MET A 256 11.85 -11.96 1.73
C MET A 256 11.68 -11.49 3.18
N GLU A 257 12.77 -11.36 3.92
CA GLU A 257 12.71 -10.80 5.27
C GLU A 257 13.89 -9.86 5.49
N GLY A 258 13.62 -8.77 6.19
CA GLY A 258 14.62 -7.77 6.57
C GLY A 258 14.61 -6.53 5.68
N LYS A 259 15.74 -5.83 5.69
CA LYS A 259 15.92 -4.52 5.09
C LYS A 259 16.67 -4.61 3.77
N TYR A 260 16.15 -3.94 2.76
CA TYR A 260 16.77 -3.87 1.45
C TYR A 260 16.81 -2.44 0.93
N TYR A 261 17.88 -2.09 0.25
CA TYR A 261 18.05 -0.81 -0.44
C TYR A 261 17.83 -1.04 -1.92
N VAL A 262 16.82 -0.39 -2.47
CA VAL A 262 16.31 -0.63 -3.82
C VAL A 262 16.67 0.55 -4.71
N TYR A 263 17.22 0.27 -5.88
CA TYR A 263 17.68 1.29 -6.81
C TYR A 263 16.62 1.56 -7.87
N VAL A 264 16.39 2.84 -8.15
CA VAL A 264 15.54 3.27 -9.27
C VAL A 264 16.38 4.11 -10.20
N ASP A 265 16.51 3.66 -11.45
CA ASP A 265 17.20 4.40 -12.48
C ASP A 265 16.35 5.60 -12.94
N LYS A 266 17.04 6.71 -13.24
CA LYS A 266 16.45 7.95 -13.72
C LYS A 266 15.85 7.81 -15.12
N ASP A 267 16.38 6.93 -15.96
CA ASP A 267 15.99 6.80 -17.37
C ASP A 267 15.04 5.63 -17.57
N LYS A 268 15.47 4.42 -17.19
CA LYS A 268 14.65 3.20 -17.18
C LYS A 268 14.10 3.00 -15.77
N HIS A 269 12.85 3.41 -15.54
CA HIS A 269 12.18 3.32 -14.23
C HIS A 269 12.38 1.99 -13.49
N CYS A 270 12.56 0.88 -14.22
CA CYS A 270 12.89 -0.44 -13.69
C CYS A 270 13.64 -1.27 -14.73
N THR A 271 14.19 -2.42 -14.32
CA THR A 271 14.84 -3.36 -15.24
C THR A 271 13.89 -4.47 -15.70
N GLN A 272 14.08 -4.92 -16.94
CA GLN A 272 13.50 -6.14 -17.51
C GLN A 272 14.57 -7.21 -17.76
N ASP A 273 15.83 -6.91 -17.45
CA ASP A 273 16.96 -7.78 -17.70
C ASP A 273 16.98 -8.92 -16.68
N THR A 274 17.37 -10.11 -17.13
CA THR A 274 17.53 -11.28 -16.25
C THR A 274 18.85 -11.17 -15.48
N PHE A 275 18.79 -10.66 -14.25
CA PHE A 275 19.90 -10.75 -13.31
C PHE A 275 19.82 -12.06 -12.50
N ASN A 276 20.98 -12.61 -12.10
CA ASN A 276 21.07 -13.76 -11.19
C ASN A 276 20.78 -13.37 -9.72
N CYS A 277 19.79 -12.52 -9.50
CA CYS A 277 19.37 -12.04 -8.18
C CYS A 277 18.23 -12.92 -7.64
N LYS A 278 18.10 -12.98 -6.31
CA LYS A 278 16.96 -13.64 -5.66
C LYS A 278 15.66 -12.89 -6.00
N GLN A 279 14.56 -13.62 -6.19
CA GLN A 279 13.23 -13.07 -6.51
C GLN A 279 12.24 -13.42 -5.40
#